data_AF-A0A8S9RYC7-F1
#
_entry.id   AF-A0A8S9RYC7-F1
#
_cell.length_a   1.000
_cell.length_b   1.000
_cell.length_c   1.000
_cell.angle_alpha   90.00
_cell.angle_beta   90.00
_cell.angle_gamma   90.00
#
_symmetry.space_group_name_H-M   'P 1'
#
loop_
_entity.id
_entity.type
_entity.pdbx_description
1 polymer ?
#
loop_
_entity_poly.entity_id
_entity_poly.type
_entity_poly.pdbx_seq_one_letter_code
_entity_poly.pdbx_strand_id
1 'polypeptide(L)'
;MIALRGLVPLYISLNQRLPFFDNTMDMIHTAGLMDGWIDLLLMDFVLYDWDRVLRPGGLLWIDRFFCKKKDLDDYMYMFLQFRYKKHKWAISPKSKDEVYLSALLEKPPRAI
;
A
#
# COMPACT_ATOMS: atom_id res chain seq x y z
N MET A 1 19.94 -9.99 8.03
CA MET A 1 18.98 -9.30 8.93
C MET A 1 18.40 -8.11 8.17
N ILE A 2 17.07 -8.02 8.03
CA ILE A 2 16.39 -6.97 7.23
C ILE A 2 16.64 -5.57 7.82
N ALA A 3 16.67 -5.45 9.16
CA ALA A 3 16.98 -4.22 9.89
C ALA A 3 18.36 -3.61 9.60
N LEU A 4 19.38 -4.44 9.34
CA LEU A 4 20.72 -3.95 8.98
C LEU A 4 20.77 -3.23 7.62
N ARG A 5 19.69 -3.29 6.83
CA ARG A 5 19.54 -2.57 5.55
C ARG A 5 18.65 -1.34 5.68
N GLY A 6 18.37 -0.87 6.91
CA GLY A 6 17.49 0.27 7.17
C GLY A 6 15.99 -0.04 7.05
N LEU A 7 15.62 -1.32 6.87
CA LEU A 7 14.22 -1.74 6.81
C LEU A 7 13.74 -2.16 8.19
N VAL A 8 12.76 -1.44 8.75
CA VAL A 8 12.18 -1.76 10.06
C VAL A 8 10.99 -2.72 9.86
N PRO A 9 11.11 -4.02 10.20
CA PRO A 9 9.96 -4.91 10.13
C PRO A 9 8.96 -4.55 11.22
N LEU A 10 7.67 -4.57 10.89
CA LEU A 10 6.59 -4.31 11.83
C LEU A 10 5.60 -5.45 11.79
N TYR A 11 5.23 -5.91 12.99
CA TYR A 11 4.12 -6.83 13.17
C TYR A 11 2.97 -6.06 13.80
N ILE A 12 2.03 -5.62 12.96
CA ILE A 12 0.92 -4.76 13.37
C ILE A 12 -0.37 -5.21 12.67
N SER A 13 -1.49 -5.12 13.39
CA SER A 13 -2.82 -5.34 12.81
C SER A 13 -3.21 -4.16 11.93
N LEU A 14 -3.86 -4.42 10.79
CA LEU A 14 -4.27 -3.39 9.82
C LEU A 14 -5.25 -2.34 10.39
N ASN A 15 -5.93 -2.65 11.49
CA ASN A 15 -6.82 -1.73 12.18
C ASN A 15 -6.12 -0.80 13.19
N GLN A 16 -4.78 -0.82 13.24
CA GLN A 16 -3.99 0.02 14.13
C GLN A 16 -3.18 1.03 13.31
N ARG A 17 -3.02 2.22 13.90
CA ARG A 17 -2.16 3.27 13.35
C ARG A 17 -0.70 2.88 13.47
N LEU A 18 0.08 3.14 12.43
CA LEU A 18 1.53 3.00 12.42
C LEU A 18 2.16 3.92 13.49
N PRO A 19 3.06 3.40 14.34
CA PRO A 19 3.65 4.11 15.47
C PRO A 19 4.80 5.04 15.04
N PHE A 20 4.60 5.82 13.97
CA PHE A 20 5.57 6.78 13.46
C PHE A 20 4.96 8.16 13.32
N PHE A 21 5.83 9.18 13.36
CA PHE A 21 5.47 10.54 13.03
C PHE A 21 5.18 10.70 11.54
N ASP A 22 4.54 11.81 11.21
CA ASP A 22 4.20 12.15 9.84
C ASP A 22 5.47 12.37 9.01
N ASN A 23 5.45 11.95 7.73
CA ASN A 23 6.55 12.09 6.79
C ASN A 23 7.91 11.55 7.28
N THR A 24 7.90 10.46 8.04
CA THR A 24 9.12 9.85 8.61
C THR A 24 9.73 8.80 7.68
N MET A 25 8.89 8.03 6.97
CA MET A 25 9.34 6.85 6.25
C MET A 25 9.61 7.15 4.78
N ASP A 26 10.73 6.64 4.28
CA ASP A 26 11.08 6.70 2.86
C ASP A 26 10.34 5.65 2.03
N MET A 27 9.94 4.53 2.63
CA MET A 27 9.22 3.46 1.95
C MET A 27 8.31 2.69 2.90
N ILE A 28 7.13 2.30 2.40
CA ILE A 28 6.27 1.28 3.00
C ILE A 28 6.22 0.12 2.02
N HIS A 29 6.56 -1.08 2.50
CA HIS A 29 6.50 -2.31 1.73
C HIS A 29 5.51 -3.25 2.40
N THR A 30 4.55 -3.76 1.63
CA THR A 30 3.66 -4.84 2.09
C THR A 30 3.85 -6.07 1.22
N ALA A 31 3.99 -7.23 1.88
CA ALA A 31 4.13 -8.52 1.21
C ALA A 31 3.11 -9.49 1.78
N GLY A 32 2.12 -9.88 0.97
CA GLY A 32 1.16 -10.94 1.32
C GLY A 32 0.31 -10.70 2.57
N LEU A 33 0.28 -9.46 3.08
CA LEU A 33 -0.43 -9.10 4.32
C LEU A 33 -1.78 -8.43 4.04
N MET A 34 -1.92 -7.79 2.88
CA MET A 34 -3.20 -7.26 2.43
C MET A 34 -3.96 -8.34 1.66
N ASP A 35 -5.11 -8.67 2.20
CA ASP A 35 -5.95 -9.76 1.78
C ASP A 35 -7.29 -9.18 1.29
N GLY A 36 -7.97 -9.88 0.38
CA GLY A 36 -9.21 -9.38 -0.22
C GLY A 36 -10.43 -9.34 0.72
N TRP A 37 -10.23 -9.58 2.02
CA TRP A 37 -11.26 -9.48 3.05
C TRP A 37 -11.27 -8.10 3.71
N ILE A 38 -10.26 -7.28 3.45
CA ILE A 38 -10.23 -5.87 3.88
C ILE A 38 -11.34 -5.15 3.13
N ASP A 39 -12.37 -4.69 3.84
CA ASP A 39 -13.39 -3.84 3.24
C ASP A 39 -12.81 -2.50 2.78
N LEU A 40 -13.53 -1.81 1.89
CA LEU A 40 -13.06 -0.54 1.33
C LEU A 40 -12.92 0.55 2.41
N LEU A 41 -13.73 0.52 3.46
CA LEU A 41 -13.65 1.50 4.55
C LEU A 41 -12.36 1.37 5.35
N LEU A 42 -11.97 0.14 5.71
CA LEU A 42 -10.72 -0.14 6.39
C LEU A 42 -9.53 0.18 5.50
N MET A 43 -9.61 -0.12 4.20
CA MET A 43 -8.57 0.23 3.25
C MET A 43 -8.36 1.76 3.19
N ASP A 44 -9.42 2.58 3.27
CA ASP A 44 -9.28 4.04 3.30
C ASP A 44 -8.48 4.52 4.52
N PHE A 45 -8.76 3.95 5.70
CA PHE A 45 -8.00 4.27 6.91
C PHE A 45 -6.54 3.85 6.81
N VAL A 46 -6.27 2.67 6.25
CA VAL A 46 -4.91 2.16 6.05
C VAL A 46 -4.14 3.07 5.09
N LEU A 47 -4.73 3.42 3.93
CA LEU A 47 -4.10 4.28 2.94
C LEU A 47 -3.84 5.69 3.50
N TYR A 48 -4.77 6.24 4.28
CA TYR A 48 -4.59 7.53 4.92
C TYR A 48 -3.43 7.52 5.91
N ASP A 49 -3.32 6.48 6.74
CA ASP A 49 -2.24 6.38 7.71
C ASP A 49 -0.88 6.12 7.05
N TRP A 50 -0.86 5.35 5.96
CA TRP A 50 0.33 5.15 5.14
C TRP A 50 0.78 6.43 4.45
N ASP A 51 -0.16 7.19 3.85
CA ASP A 51 0.17 8.49 3.28
C ASP A 51 0.76 9.40 4.34
N ARG A 52 0.13 9.49 5.51
CA ARG A 52 0.61 10.31 6.62
C ARG A 52 2.07 10.02 6.98
N VAL A 53 2.43 8.75 7.10
CA VAL A 53 3.78 8.32 7.52
C VAL A 53 4.81 8.45 6.39
N LEU A 54 4.42 8.24 5.14
CA LEU A 54 5.29 8.40 3.99
C LEU A 54 5.66 9.87 3.79
N ARG A 55 6.95 10.14 3.67
CA ARG A 55 7.43 11.49 3.30
C ARG A 55 7.11 11.79 1.83
N PRO A 56 7.05 13.07 1.42
CA PRO A 56 6.99 13.42 0.00
C PRO A 56 8.16 12.80 -0.78
N GLY A 57 7.89 12.18 -1.93
CA GLY A 57 8.86 11.39 -2.69
C GLY A 57 9.12 9.98 -2.12
N GLY A 58 8.47 9.60 -1.03
CA GLY A 58 8.52 8.24 -0.48
C GLY A 58 7.77 7.23 -1.36
N LEU A 59 8.15 5.96 -1.24
CA LEU A 59 7.64 4.88 -2.07
C LEU A 59 6.63 4.00 -1.31
N LEU A 60 5.46 3.81 -1.89
CA LEU A 60 4.54 2.77 -1.50
C LEU A 60 4.72 1.58 -2.44
N TRP A 61 5.20 0.47 -1.89
CA TRP A 61 5.38 -0.79 -2.60
C TRP A 61 4.40 -1.83 -2.08
N ILE A 62 3.42 -2.16 -2.91
CA ILE A 62 2.45 -3.21 -2.68
C ILE A 62 2.91 -4.46 -3.45
N ASP A 63 3.30 -5.51 -2.73
CA ASP A 63 3.67 -6.81 -3.31
C ASP A 63 2.54 -7.83 -3.09
N ARG A 64 1.99 -8.33 -4.21
CA ARG A 64 1.00 -9.42 -4.26
C ARG A 64 -0.21 -9.21 -3.34
N PHE A 65 -0.81 -8.02 -3.35
CA PHE A 65 -2.14 -7.80 -2.79
C PHE A 65 -3.14 -8.68 -3.54
N PHE A 66 -3.90 -9.54 -2.86
CA PHE A 66 -4.90 -10.36 -3.56
C PHE A 66 -6.32 -9.87 -3.32
N CYS A 67 -7.14 -9.89 -4.37
CA CYS A 67 -8.56 -9.58 -4.28
C CYS A 67 -9.33 -10.42 -5.31
N LYS A 68 -10.66 -10.45 -5.18
CA LYS A 68 -11.53 -11.01 -6.23
C LYS A 68 -11.49 -10.10 -7.45
N LYS A 69 -11.52 -10.68 -8.65
CA LYS A 69 -11.52 -9.94 -9.92
C LYS A 69 -12.59 -8.86 -10.00
N LYS A 70 -13.78 -9.13 -9.44
CA LYS A 70 -14.91 -8.19 -9.41
C LYS A 70 -14.67 -6.95 -8.55
N ASP A 71 -13.81 -7.05 -7.54
CA ASP A 71 -13.53 -5.99 -6.58
C ASP A 71 -12.22 -5.24 -6.94
N LEU A 72 -11.49 -5.71 -7.97
CA LEU A 72 -10.19 -5.17 -8.36
C LEU A 72 -10.28 -3.67 -8.67
N ASP A 73 -11.23 -3.26 -9.51
CA ASP A 73 -11.36 -1.88 -9.96
C ASP A 73 -11.63 -0.92 -8.80
N ASP A 74 -12.40 -1.34 -7.79
CA ASP A 74 -12.65 -0.57 -6.58
C ASP A 74 -11.35 -0.33 -5.80
N TYR A 75 -10.57 -1.39 -5.55
CA TYR A 75 -9.26 -1.23 -4.89
C TYR A 75 -8.30 -0.39 -5.73
N MET A 76 -8.28 -0.57 -7.06
CA MET A 76 -7.42 0.26 -7.93
C MET A 76 -7.80 1.73 -7.80
N TYR A 77 -9.09 2.04 -7.77
CA TYR A 77 -9.58 3.41 -7.60
C TYR A 77 -9.11 4.02 -6.28
N MET A 78 -9.17 3.27 -5.18
CA MET A 78 -8.67 3.72 -3.87
C MET A 78 -7.19 4.13 -3.91
N PHE A 79 -6.32 3.29 -4.48
CA PHE A 79 -4.88 3.59 -4.59
C PHE A 79 -4.60 4.85 -5.45
N LEU A 80 -5.50 5.22 -6.35
CA LEU A 80 -5.35 6.38 -7.21
C LEU A 80 -5.80 7.70 -6.58
N GLN A 81 -6.59 7.68 -5.49
CA GLN A 81 -7.16 8.88 -4.87
C GLN A 81 -6.09 9.88 -4.39
N PHE A 82 -4.95 9.39 -3.93
CA PHE A 82 -3.88 10.22 -3.39
C PHE A 82 -2.97 10.83 -4.46
N ARG A 83 -3.28 10.65 -5.76
CA ARG A 83 -2.48 11.16 -6.89
C ARG A 83 -1.02 10.71 -6.86
N TYR A 84 -0.78 9.49 -6.38
CA TYR A 84 0.55 8.90 -6.38
C TYR A 84 1.04 8.72 -7.81
N LYS A 85 2.33 9.01 -8.04
CA LYS A 85 2.96 8.74 -9.32
C LYS A 85 3.19 7.24 -9.45
N LYS A 86 2.62 6.65 -10.49
CA LYS A 86 2.73 5.22 -10.78
C LYS A 86 4.04 4.91 -11.50
N HIS A 87 4.96 4.21 -10.83
CA HIS A 87 6.18 3.68 -11.45
C HIS A 87 5.94 2.33 -12.12
N LYS A 88 5.25 1.44 -11.42
CA LYS A 88 4.91 0.12 -11.94
C LYS A 88 3.58 -0.34 -11.40
N TRP A 89 2.84 -1.03 -12.26
CA TRP A 89 1.59 -1.69 -11.92
C TRP A 89 1.52 -3.00 -12.68
N ALA A 90 1.25 -4.07 -11.96
CA ALA A 90 1.18 -5.41 -12.52
C ALA A 90 0.01 -6.15 -11.89
N ILE A 91 -0.75 -6.84 -12.73
CA ILE A 91 -1.83 -7.73 -12.32
C ILE A 91 -1.45 -9.11 -12.80
N SER A 92 -1.58 -10.10 -11.94
CA SER A 92 -1.33 -11.50 -12.27
C SER A 92 -2.44 -12.40 -11.73
N PRO A 93 -2.78 -13.50 -12.40
CA PRO A 93 -3.79 -14.42 -11.92
C PRO A 93 -3.30 -15.15 -10.66
N LYS A 94 -4.18 -15.24 -9.64
CA LYS A 94 -3.98 -16.11 -8.46
C LYS A 94 -4.77 -17.39 -8.59
N SER A 95 -6.04 -17.28 -9.00
CA SER A 95 -6.96 -18.40 -9.20
C SER A 95 -8.01 -18.04 -10.26
N LYS A 96 -9.08 -18.84 -10.39
CA LYS A 96 -10.17 -18.60 -11.36
C LYS A 96 -10.78 -17.21 -11.19
N ASP A 97 -11.04 -16.80 -9.94
CA ASP A 97 -11.78 -15.58 -9.61
C ASP A 97 -10.95 -14.58 -8.80
N GLU A 98 -9.69 -14.89 -8.50
CA GLU A 98 -8.78 -14.02 -7.74
C GLU A 98 -7.56 -13.60 -8.56
N VAL A 99 -7.06 -12.41 -8.27
CA VAL A 99 -5.87 -11.82 -8.88
C VAL A 99 -4.94 -11.28 -7.81
N TYR A 100 -3.66 -11.20 -8.14
CA TYR A 100 -2.67 -10.41 -7.42
C TYR A 100 -2.48 -9.07 -8.13
N LEU A 101 -2.60 -7.99 -7.37
CA LEU A 101 -2.15 -6.65 -7.71
C LEU A 101 -0.78 -6.41 -7.08
N SER A 102 0.15 -5.90 -7.86
CA SER A 102 1.44 -5.39 -7.37
C SER A 102 1.69 -4.01 -7.96
N ALA A 103 2.07 -3.07 -7.10
CA ALA A 103 2.26 -1.69 -7.51
C ALA A 103 3.46 -1.06 -6.79
N LEU A 104 4.17 -0.22 -7.53
CA LEU A 104 5.17 0.70 -6.98
C LEU A 104 4.71 2.12 -7.30
N LEU A 105 4.43 2.87 -6.24
CA LEU A 105 3.83 4.18 -6.28
C LEU A 105 4.71 5.17 -5.51
N GLU A 106 4.84 6.39 -5.99
CA GLU A 106 5.60 7.46 -5.34
C GLU A 106 4.66 8.57 -4.86
N LYS A 107 4.77 8.95 -3.60
CA LYS A 107 3.99 10.04 -3.02
C LYS A 107 4.41 11.37 -3.65
N PRO A 108 3.47 12.17 -4.20
CA PRO A 108 3.82 13.42 -4.85
C PRO A 108 4.37 14.44 -3.83
N PRO A 109 5.20 15.39 -4.26
CA PRO A 109 5.51 16.57 -3.46
C PRO A 109 4.20 17.29 -3.11
N ARG A 110 4.03 17.69 -1.84
CA ARG A 110 2.91 18.55 -1.48
C ARG A 110 3.08 19.86 -2.25
N ALA A 111 2.03 20.30 -2.94
CA ALA A 111 2.00 21.65 -3.50
C ALA A 111 2.18 22.64 -2.34
N ILE A 112 3.20 23.49 -2.46
CA ILE A 112 3.35 24.68 -1.62
C ILE A 112 2.39 25.73 -2.15
#